data_AF-A0A2A4ZU24-F1
#
_entry.id   AF-A0A2A4ZU24-F1
#
_cell.length_a   1.000
_cell.length_b   1.000
_cell.length_c   1.000
_cell.angle_alpha   90.00
_cell.angle_beta   90.00
_cell.angle_gamma   90.00
#
_symmetry.space_group_name_H-M   'P 1'
#
loop_
_entity.id
_entity.type
_entity.pdbx_description
1 polymer ?
#
loop_
_entity_poly.entity_id
_entity_poly.type
_entity_poly.pdbx_seq_one_letter_code
_entity_poly.pdbx_strand_id
1 'polypeptide(L)'
;MATFDKFISNCRELNELAIRSEGFSAVPFPELLTSEELIRLSKLVADVQGELWSFEYGKRPKKFCILLDEKGGQVLWRESYKNTLFKFSKFDLFIWSPEEHEYFVIFGETKFVDLANNLEIFPYSFGDYLDEESFSNKKLEYLANLRSRFSI
;
A
#
# COMPACT_ATOMS: atom_id res chain seq x y z
N MET A 1 -3.13 -17.79 -0.80
CA MET A 1 -2.76 -17.33 -2.16
C MET A 1 -3.93 -16.62 -2.82
N ALA A 2 -5.17 -17.12 -2.72
CA ALA A 2 -6.37 -16.49 -3.26
C ALA A 2 -6.47 -14.95 -3.10
N THR A 3 -6.21 -14.41 -1.90
CA THR A 3 -6.27 -12.94 -1.67
C THR A 3 -5.19 -12.17 -2.43
N PHE A 4 -3.96 -12.68 -2.50
CA PHE A 4 -2.88 -12.04 -3.24
C PHE A 4 -3.18 -12.06 -4.75
N ASP A 5 -3.52 -13.23 -5.30
CA ASP A 5 -3.74 -13.40 -6.74
C ASP A 5 -4.93 -12.58 -7.27
N LYS A 6 -5.90 -12.29 -6.38
CA LYS A 6 -7.06 -11.44 -6.66
C LYS A 6 -6.66 -10.01 -6.99
N PHE A 7 -5.79 -9.41 -6.17
CA PHE A 7 -5.40 -8.00 -6.31
C PHE A 7 -4.12 -7.82 -7.13
N ILE A 8 -3.22 -8.81 -7.10
CA ILE A 8 -1.94 -8.81 -7.83
C ILE A 8 -1.93 -10.01 -8.79
N SER A 9 -2.68 -9.91 -9.89
CA SER A 9 -2.75 -10.99 -10.86
C SER A 9 -1.40 -11.16 -11.59
N ASN A 10 -0.94 -12.42 -11.71
CA ASN A 10 0.33 -12.79 -12.35
C ASN A 10 1.58 -12.10 -11.77
N CYS A 11 1.55 -11.67 -10.51
CA CYS A 11 2.67 -10.97 -9.87
C CYS A 11 3.14 -9.76 -10.69
N ARG A 12 2.19 -8.95 -11.19
CA ARG A 12 2.48 -7.71 -11.92
C ARG A 12 2.07 -6.52 -11.06
N GLU A 13 0.96 -5.88 -11.39
CA GLU A 13 0.52 -4.63 -10.78
C GLU A 13 -0.75 -4.85 -9.95
N LEU A 14 -1.03 -3.89 -9.06
CA LEU A 14 -2.30 -3.80 -8.37
C LEU A 14 -3.45 -3.57 -9.37
N ASN A 15 -4.48 -4.41 -9.25
CA ASN A 15 -5.65 -4.38 -10.12
C ASN A 15 -6.77 -3.54 -9.49
N GLU A 16 -6.97 -2.33 -9.99
CA GLU A 16 -8.00 -1.40 -9.52
C GLU A 16 -9.42 -1.92 -9.74
N LEU A 17 -9.66 -2.71 -10.79
CA LEU A 17 -10.98 -3.28 -11.07
C LEU A 17 -11.35 -4.34 -10.04
N ALA A 18 -10.36 -5.11 -9.57
CA ALA A 18 -10.56 -6.07 -8.49
C ALA A 18 -10.86 -5.38 -7.15
N ILE A 19 -10.27 -4.21 -6.89
CA ILE A 19 -10.61 -3.39 -5.70
C ILE A 19 -12.06 -2.91 -5.80
N ARG A 20 -12.45 -2.32 -6.95
CA ARG A 20 -13.83 -1.84 -7.17
C ARG A 20 -14.86 -2.96 -7.06
N SER A 21 -14.57 -4.16 -7.58
CA SER A 21 -15.52 -5.27 -7.52
C SER A 21 -15.83 -5.75 -6.10
N GLU A 22 -14.94 -5.47 -5.14
CA GLU A 22 -15.16 -5.75 -3.72
C GLU A 22 -15.92 -4.65 -2.99
N GLY A 23 -16.23 -3.53 -3.67
CA GLY A 23 -16.77 -2.34 -3.01
C GLY A 23 -15.76 -1.67 -2.09
N PHE A 24 -14.47 -1.89 -2.32
CA PHE A 24 -13.40 -1.25 -1.55
C PHE A 24 -13.05 0.13 -2.11
N SER A 25 -12.65 1.01 -1.21
CA SER A 25 -12.02 2.28 -1.54
C SER A 25 -10.52 2.11 -1.65
N ALA A 26 -9.88 3.04 -2.36
CA ALA A 26 -8.43 3.12 -2.45
C ALA A 26 -7.97 4.58 -2.39
N VAL A 27 -6.77 4.80 -1.86
CA VAL A 27 -6.08 6.10 -1.88
C VAL A 27 -4.57 5.85 -2.03
N PRO A 28 -3.91 6.51 -3.00
CA PRO A 28 -2.46 6.52 -3.08
C PRO A 28 -1.87 7.58 -2.14
N PHE A 29 -0.72 7.24 -1.57
CA PHE A 29 0.10 8.10 -0.71
C PHE A 29 1.51 8.19 -1.29
N PRO A 30 2.17 9.35 -1.17
CA PRO A 30 3.49 9.54 -1.74
C PRO A 30 4.56 8.80 -0.93
N GLU A 31 5.72 8.62 -1.55
CA GLU A 31 6.94 8.07 -0.93
C GLU A 31 6.81 6.62 -0.42
N LEU A 32 7.80 6.20 0.36
CA LEU A 32 7.87 4.88 0.97
C LEU A 32 7.07 4.86 2.28
N LEU A 33 6.20 3.87 2.42
CA LEU A 33 5.61 3.53 3.72
C LEU A 33 6.70 3.11 4.71
N THR A 34 6.86 3.86 5.80
CA THR A 34 7.79 3.52 6.87
C THR A 34 7.19 2.52 7.86
N SER A 35 8.08 1.80 8.56
CA SER A 35 7.66 0.91 9.64
C SER A 35 6.92 1.63 10.77
N GLU A 36 7.27 2.88 11.05
CA GLU A 36 6.62 3.68 12.09
C GLU A 36 5.19 4.04 11.69
N GLU A 37 4.96 4.48 10.46
CA GLU A 37 3.63 4.80 9.94
C GLU A 37 2.73 3.56 9.95
N LEU A 38 3.26 2.39 9.56
CA LEU A 38 2.48 1.16 9.63
C LEU A 38 2.10 0.80 11.08
N ILE A 39 3.01 0.95 12.04
CA ILE A 39 2.73 0.70 13.47
C ILE A 39 1.72 1.71 14.02
N ARG A 40 1.74 2.97 13.54
CA ARG A 40 0.73 3.96 13.90
C ARG A 40 -0.64 3.57 13.32
N LEU A 41 -0.69 3.19 12.05
CA LEU A 41 -1.90 2.71 11.39
C LEU A 41 -2.48 1.46 12.07
N SER A 42 -1.63 0.52 12.49
CA SER A 42 -2.06 -0.71 13.17
C SER A 42 -2.79 -0.44 14.49
N LYS A 43 -2.28 0.51 15.28
CA LYS A 43 -2.91 0.95 16.53
C LYS A 43 -4.30 1.54 16.28
N LEU A 44 -4.46 2.30 15.20
CA LEU A 44 -5.72 2.96 14.86
C LEU A 44 -6.80 1.96 14.45
N VAL A 45 -6.41 0.93 13.70
CA VAL A 45 -7.33 -0.16 13.35
C VAL A 45 -7.43 -1.21 14.46
N ALA A 46 -6.72 -1.07 15.58
CA ALA A 46 -6.68 -2.05 16.68
C ALA A 46 -6.27 -3.46 16.21
N ASP A 47 -5.35 -3.53 15.25
CA ASP A 47 -4.73 -4.75 14.78
C ASP A 47 -3.25 -4.80 15.19
N VAL A 48 -2.77 -6.00 15.49
CA VAL A 48 -1.42 -6.25 16.02
C VAL A 48 -0.62 -7.16 15.11
N GLN A 49 -1.21 -7.65 14.02
CA GLN A 49 -0.53 -8.53 13.09
C GLN A 49 -1.13 -8.43 11.67
N GLY A 50 -0.39 -8.97 10.71
CA GLY A 50 -0.85 -9.07 9.33
C GLY A 50 -0.04 -10.06 8.52
N GLU A 51 -0.38 -10.14 7.25
CA GLU A 51 0.29 -10.97 6.26
C GLU A 51 1.02 -10.07 5.26
N LEU A 52 2.31 -10.30 5.07
CA LEU A 52 3.11 -9.64 4.04
C LEU A 52 3.39 -10.62 2.91
N TRP A 53 3.05 -10.22 1.70
CA TRP A 53 3.56 -10.82 0.47
C TRP A 53 4.66 -9.92 -0.10
N SER A 54 5.80 -10.51 -0.46
CA SER A 54 6.94 -9.85 -1.10
C SER A 54 7.28 -10.58 -2.39
N PHE A 55 7.39 -9.87 -3.52
CA PHE A 55 7.54 -10.47 -4.84
C PHE A 55 8.30 -9.58 -5.83
N GLU A 56 8.87 -10.23 -6.83
CA GLU A 56 9.41 -9.61 -8.04
C GLU A 56 8.51 -10.02 -9.21
N TYR A 57 8.51 -9.22 -10.28
CA TYR A 57 7.64 -9.51 -11.42
C TYR A 57 7.88 -10.90 -12.02
N GLY A 58 6.79 -11.65 -12.19
CA GLY A 58 6.84 -13.03 -12.71
C GLY A 58 7.42 -14.07 -11.76
N LYS A 59 7.80 -13.72 -10.52
CA LYS A 59 8.26 -14.67 -9.50
C LYS A 59 7.18 -14.92 -8.44
N ARG A 60 7.17 -16.13 -7.89
CA ARG A 60 6.21 -16.50 -6.83
C ARG A 60 6.44 -15.64 -5.58
N PRO A 61 5.38 -15.11 -4.94
CA PRO A 61 5.51 -14.30 -3.74
C PRO A 61 6.03 -15.12 -2.55
N LYS A 62 6.90 -14.51 -1.76
CA LYS A 62 7.21 -14.96 -0.40
C LYS A 62 6.14 -14.42 0.53
N LYS A 63 5.67 -15.25 1.48
CA LYS A 63 4.66 -14.87 2.47
C LYS A 63 5.27 -14.87 3.85
N PHE A 64 4.99 -13.83 4.63
CA PHE A 64 5.38 -13.70 6.03
C PHE A 64 4.15 -13.41 6.88
N CYS A 65 4.08 -13.98 8.08
CA CYS A 65 3.18 -13.52 9.12
C CYS A 65 3.97 -12.55 10.00
N ILE A 66 3.45 -11.34 10.18
CA ILE A 66 4.16 -10.24 10.80
C ILE A 66 3.35 -9.72 11.99
N LEU A 67 4.00 -9.57 13.14
CA LEU A 67 3.48 -8.77 14.25
C LEU A 67 3.78 -7.30 13.97
N LEU A 68 2.85 -6.39 14.23
CA LEU A 68 2.99 -4.96 13.98
C LEU A 68 3.73 -4.29 15.15
N ASP A 69 4.95 -4.77 15.39
CA ASP A 69 5.93 -4.31 16.37
C ASP A 69 7.27 -4.00 15.68
N GLU A 70 8.29 -3.67 16.46
CA GLU A 70 9.63 -3.36 15.94
C GLU A 70 10.23 -4.48 15.09
N LYS A 71 10.05 -5.75 15.50
CA LYS A 71 10.59 -6.90 14.78
C LYS A 71 9.88 -7.10 13.45
N GLY A 72 8.56 -6.91 13.42
CA GLY A 72 7.82 -6.92 12.17
C GLY A 72 8.18 -5.79 11.24
N GLY A 73 8.42 -4.59 11.78
CA GLY A 73 8.97 -3.46 11.04
C GLY A 73 10.29 -3.81 10.35
N GLN A 74 11.19 -4.53 11.02
CA GLN A 74 12.43 -5.00 10.39
C GLN A 74 12.20 -5.99 9.24
N VAL A 75 11.16 -6.83 9.30
CA VAL A 75 10.80 -7.73 8.19
C VAL A 75 10.30 -6.92 7.00
N LEU A 76 9.45 -5.92 7.22
CA LEU A 76 8.95 -5.03 6.18
C LEU A 76 10.08 -4.25 5.51
N TRP A 77 10.95 -3.64 6.32
CA TRP A 77 12.15 -2.96 5.82
C TRP A 77 13.04 -3.89 5.00
N ARG A 78 13.30 -5.11 5.49
CA ARG A 78 14.12 -6.07 4.77
C ARG A 78 13.50 -6.44 3.43
N GLU A 79 12.18 -6.56 3.34
CA GLU A 79 11.49 -6.90 2.10
C GLU A 79 11.11 -5.66 1.28
N SER A 80 11.45 -4.45 1.75
CA SER A 80 10.96 -3.22 1.12
C SER A 80 11.47 -3.12 -0.29
N TYR A 81 12.73 -3.49 -0.60
CA TYR A 81 13.33 -3.47 -1.96
C TYR A 81 12.60 -4.27 -3.07
N LYS A 82 11.42 -4.82 -2.81
CA LYS A 82 10.56 -5.56 -3.72
C LYS A 82 9.15 -4.97 -3.74
N ASN A 83 8.32 -5.47 -4.64
CA ASN A 83 6.89 -5.22 -4.56
C ASN A 83 6.33 -5.95 -3.33
N THR A 84 5.56 -5.23 -2.52
CA THR A 84 4.94 -5.78 -1.33
C THR A 84 3.43 -5.55 -1.32
N LEU A 85 2.70 -6.53 -0.78
CA LEU A 85 1.31 -6.38 -0.40
C LEU A 85 1.20 -6.78 1.08
N PHE A 86 0.78 -5.86 1.92
CA PHE A 86 0.46 -6.12 3.32
C PHE A 86 -1.05 -6.20 3.50
N LYS A 87 -1.54 -7.19 4.25
CA LYS A 87 -2.93 -7.31 4.67
C LYS A 87 -3.01 -7.30 6.20
N PHE A 88 -3.88 -6.46 6.76
CA PHE A 88 -4.26 -6.51 8.16
C PHE A 88 -5.06 -7.79 8.47
N SER A 89 -4.82 -8.40 9.63
CA SER A 89 -5.41 -9.71 9.96
C SER A 89 -6.88 -9.65 10.34
N LYS A 90 -7.33 -8.55 10.94
CA LYS A 90 -8.70 -8.38 11.47
C LYS A 90 -9.66 -7.70 10.52
N PHE A 91 -9.15 -7.01 9.50
CA PHE A 91 -9.93 -6.18 8.61
C PHE A 91 -9.47 -6.35 7.17
N ASP A 92 -10.38 -6.12 6.23
CA ASP A 92 -10.01 -6.01 4.83
C ASP A 92 -9.45 -4.60 4.56
N LEU A 93 -8.24 -4.39 5.08
CA LEU A 93 -7.38 -3.25 4.81
C LEU A 93 -6.04 -3.78 4.30
N PHE A 94 -5.55 -3.16 3.25
CA PHE A 94 -4.39 -3.59 2.51
C PHE A 94 -3.50 -2.40 2.20
N ILE A 95 -2.20 -2.68 2.05
CA ILE A 95 -1.23 -1.70 1.58
C ILE A 95 -0.36 -2.36 0.52
N TRP A 96 -0.38 -1.79 -0.69
CA TRP A 96 0.52 -2.18 -1.76
C TRP A 96 1.64 -1.15 -1.90
N SER A 97 2.88 -1.61 -1.87
CA SER A 97 4.06 -0.77 -2.12
C SER A 97 4.86 -1.37 -3.28
N PRO A 98 4.95 -0.70 -4.44
CA PRO A 98 5.81 -1.13 -5.54
C PRO A 98 7.30 -0.99 -5.17
N GLU A 99 8.15 -1.72 -5.88
CA GLU A 99 9.61 -1.73 -5.73
C GLU A 99 10.27 -0.35 -5.93
N GLU A 100 9.67 0.52 -6.74
CA GLU A 100 10.23 1.85 -7.04
C GLU A 100 10.08 2.83 -5.86
N HIS A 101 9.22 2.51 -4.89
CA HIS A 101 9.01 3.25 -3.63
C HIS A 101 8.68 4.74 -3.76
N GLU A 102 8.14 5.16 -4.90
CA GLU A 102 7.71 6.55 -5.10
C GLU A 102 6.31 6.82 -4.52
N TYR A 103 5.58 5.75 -4.19
CA TYR A 103 4.25 5.79 -3.61
C TYR A 103 3.90 4.45 -2.96
N PHE A 104 2.78 4.44 -2.25
CA PHE A 104 2.05 3.23 -1.88
C PHE A 104 0.55 3.46 -2.00
N VAL A 105 -0.24 2.39 -2.07
CA VAL A 105 -1.70 2.46 -2.14
C VAL A 105 -2.30 1.75 -0.93
N ILE A 106 -3.10 2.48 -0.16
CA ILE A 106 -3.96 1.88 0.87
C ILE A 106 -5.32 1.62 0.25
N PHE A 107 -5.85 0.41 0.43
CA PHE A 107 -7.18 0.06 -0.06
C PHE A 107 -7.89 -0.93 0.86
N GLY A 108 -9.22 -0.95 0.82
CA GLY A 108 -10.03 -1.77 1.72
C GLY A 108 -11.42 -1.22 1.98
N GLU A 109 -12.04 -1.61 3.09
CA GLU A 109 -13.30 -1.00 3.51
C GLU A 109 -13.16 0.52 3.67
N THR A 110 -14.09 1.28 3.07
CA THR A 110 -14.06 2.75 3.01
C THR A 110 -13.79 3.40 4.37
N LYS A 111 -14.44 2.93 5.44
CA LYS A 111 -14.26 3.48 6.79
C LYS A 111 -12.80 3.44 7.29
N PHE A 112 -12.02 2.43 6.90
CA PHE A 112 -10.62 2.29 7.32
C PHE A 112 -9.68 3.08 6.41
N VAL A 113 -10.00 3.15 5.11
CA VAL A 113 -9.27 3.99 4.17
C VAL A 113 -9.44 5.47 4.53
N ASP A 114 -10.67 5.90 4.83
CA ASP A 114 -10.97 7.26 5.29
C ASP A 114 -10.26 7.58 6.61
N LEU A 115 -10.22 6.62 7.55
CA LEU A 115 -9.50 6.77 8.81
C LEU A 115 -8.01 7.01 8.58
N ALA A 116 -7.39 6.25 7.67
CA ALA A 116 -5.98 6.41 7.32
C ALA A 116 -5.71 7.77 6.65
N ASN A 117 -6.62 8.21 5.77
CA ASN A 117 -6.49 9.47 5.03
C ASN A 117 -6.67 10.71 5.92
N ASN A 118 -7.59 10.67 6.90
CA ASN A 118 -7.95 11.84 7.71
C ASN A 118 -7.04 12.09 8.91
N LEU A 119 -6.24 11.11 9.34
CA LEU A 119 -5.48 11.20 10.59
C LEU A 119 -4.07 11.80 10.45
N GLU A 120 -3.74 12.38 9.29
CA GLU A 120 -2.41 12.95 9.00
C GLU A 120 -1.25 12.02 9.42
N ILE A 121 -1.48 10.70 9.34
CA ILE A 121 -0.45 9.69 9.64
C ILE A 121 0.72 9.88 8.65
N PHE A 122 0.35 10.19 7.42
CA PHE A 122 1.23 10.43 6.30
C PHE A 122 1.33 11.94 6.11
N PRO A 123 2.55 12.50 6.21
CA PRO A 123 2.76 13.95 6.30
C PRO A 123 2.48 14.71 5.00
N TYR A 124 2.42 14.00 3.86
CA TYR A 124 2.25 14.60 2.54
C TYR A 124 1.01 14.06 1.85
N SER A 125 0.17 14.97 1.36
CA SER A 125 -0.91 14.57 0.47
C SER A 125 -0.33 14.21 -0.91
N PHE A 126 -0.96 13.26 -1.60
CA PHE A 126 -0.57 12.92 -2.97
C PHE A 126 -0.75 14.11 -3.94
N GLY A 127 -1.60 15.08 -3.59
CA GLY A 127 -1.77 16.31 -4.35
C GLY A 127 -0.53 17.19 -4.27
N ASP A 128 -0.07 17.49 -3.05
CA ASP A 128 1.12 18.32 -2.83
C ASP A 128 2.37 17.68 -3.44
N TYR A 129 2.46 16.35 -3.40
CA TYR A 129 3.54 15.60 -4.06
C TYR A 129 3.57 15.83 -5.58
N LEU A 130 2.41 15.88 -6.24
CA LEU A 130 2.33 16.14 -7.69
C LEU A 130 2.73 17.57 -8.06
N ASP A 131 2.70 18.51 -7.13
CA ASP A 131 3.05 19.92 -7.35
C ASP A 131 4.55 20.20 -7.15
N GLU A 132 5.36 19.17 -6.81
CA GLU A 132 6.81 19.31 -6.69
C GLU A 132 7.48 19.65 -8.04
N GLU A 133 8.19 20.78 -8.09
CA GLU A 133 8.94 21.24 -9.27
C GLU A 133 10.06 20.29 -9.72
N SER A 134 10.43 19.33 -8.87
CA SER A 134 11.55 18.40 -9.10
C SER A 134 11.24 17.31 -10.12
N PHE A 135 9.96 17.07 -10.46
CA PHE A 135 9.57 15.97 -11.33
C PHE A 135 9.63 16.30 -12.81
N SER A 136 10.15 15.34 -13.59
CA SER A 136 10.02 15.38 -15.05
C SER A 136 8.54 15.23 -15.47
N ASN A 137 8.14 15.83 -16.60
CA ASN A 137 6.79 15.74 -17.14
C ASN A 137 6.27 14.29 -17.26
N LYS A 138 7.15 13.36 -17.67
CA LYS A 138 6.79 11.94 -17.80
C LYS A 138 6.45 11.31 -16.45
N LYS A 139 7.18 11.68 -15.39
CA LYS A 139 6.91 11.21 -14.02
C LYS A 139 5.59 11.81 -13.49
N LEU A 140 5.35 13.10 -13.74
CA LEU A 140 4.08 13.75 -13.38
C LEU A 140 2.88 13.09 -14.05
N GLU A 141 2.95 12.82 -15.36
CA GLU A 141 1.87 12.12 -16.09
C GLU A 141 1.60 10.73 -15.51
N TYR A 142 2.66 9.98 -15.18
CA TYR A 142 2.55 8.66 -14.57
C TYR A 142 1.87 8.73 -13.19
N LEU A 143 2.34 9.60 -12.30
CA LEU A 143 1.79 9.75 -10.94
C LEU A 143 0.36 10.30 -10.97
N ALA A 144 0.03 11.21 -11.89
CA ALA A 144 -1.33 11.73 -12.06
C ALA A 144 -2.31 10.64 -12.54
N ASN A 145 -1.87 9.79 -13.49
CA ASN A 145 -2.64 8.63 -13.92
C ASN A 145 -2.86 7.66 -12.76
N LEU A 146 -1.81 7.38 -11.99
CA LEU A 146 -1.88 6.54 -10.79
C LEU A 146 -2.90 7.07 -9.78
N ARG A 147 -2.85 8.37 -9.47
CA ARG A 147 -3.83 9.04 -8.60
C ARG A 147 -5.25 8.81 -9.09
N SER A 148 -5.49 9.01 -10.39
CA SER A 148 -6.81 8.81 -11.01
C SER A 148 -7.31 7.36 -10.89
N ARG A 149 -6.41 6.38 -11.10
CA ARG A 149 -6.76 4.95 -11.01
C ARG A 149 -7.16 4.52 -9.62
N PHE A 150 -6.46 5.02 -8.59
CA PHE A 150 -6.61 4.56 -7.21
C PHE A 150 -7.29 5.55 -6.27
N SER A 151 -7.86 6.66 -6.75
CA SER A 151 -8.75 7.50 -5.93
C SER A 151 -10.20 7.02 -6.10
N ILE A 152 -10.54 5.95 -5.38
CA ILE A 152 -11.79 5.16 -5.54
C ILE A 152 -12.64 5.21 -4.29
#